data_AF-A0A672SU54-F1
#
_entry.id   AF-A0A672SU54-F1
#
_cell.length_a   1.000
_cell.length_b   1.000
_cell.length_c   1.000
_cell.angle_alpha   90.00
_cell.angle_beta   90.00
_cell.angle_gamma   90.00
#
_symmetry.space_group_name_H-M   'P 1'
#
loop_
_entity.id
_entity.type
_entity.pdbx_description
1 polymer ?
#
loop_
_entity_poly.entity_id
_entity_poly.type
_entity_poly.pdbx_seq_one_letter_code
_entity_poly.pdbx_strand_id
1 'polypeptide(L)'
;MSVANAKRTILNPTIPFTEIIPGGLHPGEMIVIQGCVHNDADRFQFDLTCGCSTKPRADVAFHFNPRFSSSPQIVCNSLQHENWGREENIDLMPFKQGATFETIILVLCDVFKVAVNGVHILEFKHRIPLEMVNTFSVSGKVELHAIGFIPDSAVFSKSGDLSIPYKGSLLTGLIPGQHITIKGHISLFPHSFTVNLRCSQSNNIALHLNSHIKSGMLIRNSLLCQSWGPEERELQYFPFSAGNYFEMIILCQLPQFRIGVNGSHLLDYRHRVQDLSSIDQLEILGDVELQNVQLW
;
A
#
# COMPACT_ATOMS: atom_id res chain seq x y z
N MET A 1 -0.15 -11.25 -0.75
CA MET A 1 0.96 -10.26 -0.68
C MET A 1 1.50 -10.18 0.74
N SER A 2 2.77 -9.82 0.97
CA SER A 2 3.29 -9.62 2.33
C SER A 2 2.87 -8.25 2.86
N VAL A 3 2.41 -8.21 4.10
CA VAL A 3 1.84 -7.05 4.80
C VAL A 3 2.94 -6.11 5.35
N ALA A 4 4.13 -6.09 4.74
CA ALA A 4 5.36 -5.50 5.30
C ALA A 4 5.29 -3.98 5.58
N ASN A 5 4.20 -3.31 5.19
CA ASN A 5 3.98 -1.87 5.37
C ASN A 5 2.58 -1.52 5.91
N ALA A 6 1.86 -2.44 6.57
CA ALA A 6 0.64 -2.09 7.28
C ALA A 6 0.91 -1.08 8.39
N LYS A 7 0.07 -0.04 8.50
CA LYS A 7 -0.03 0.81 9.70
C LYS A 7 -0.39 -0.03 10.93
N ARG A 8 -1.15 -1.12 10.73
CA ARG A 8 -1.53 -2.06 11.78
C ARG A 8 -1.78 -3.46 11.24
N THR A 9 -1.20 -4.47 11.89
CA THR A 9 -1.44 -5.88 11.59
C THR A 9 -2.00 -6.58 12.83
N ILE A 10 -3.10 -7.32 12.66
CA ILE A 10 -3.68 -8.20 13.67
C ILE A 10 -3.53 -9.63 13.19
N LEU A 11 -3.04 -10.52 14.07
CA LEU A 11 -2.83 -11.94 13.77
C LEU A 11 -3.79 -12.80 14.57
N ASN A 12 -4.37 -13.81 13.90
CA ASN A 12 -5.26 -14.82 14.47
C ASN A 12 -6.37 -14.26 15.40
N PRO A 13 -7.14 -13.22 14.99
CA PRO A 13 -8.19 -12.68 15.83
C PRO A 13 -9.35 -13.68 15.98
N THR A 14 -9.92 -13.74 17.17
CA THR A 14 -11.12 -14.55 17.46
C THR A 14 -12.37 -13.88 16.90
N ILE A 15 -13.29 -14.68 16.32
CA ILE A 15 -14.57 -14.19 15.78
C ILE A 15 -15.71 -14.38 16.81
N PRO A 16 -16.60 -13.38 17.02
CA PRO A 16 -16.67 -12.10 16.34
C PRO A 16 -15.52 -11.16 16.71
N PHE A 17 -15.05 -10.41 15.72
CA PHE A 17 -13.94 -9.47 15.85
C PHE A 17 -14.43 -8.05 15.55
N THR A 18 -13.97 -7.07 16.32
CA THR A 18 -14.23 -5.65 16.08
C THR A 18 -12.97 -4.86 16.43
N GLU A 19 -12.58 -3.94 15.56
CA GLU A 19 -11.39 -3.13 15.72
C GLU A 19 -11.63 -1.69 15.27
N ILE A 20 -11.14 -0.75 16.06
CA ILE A 20 -11.14 0.66 15.69
C ILE A 20 -9.98 0.89 14.72
N ILE A 21 -10.26 1.59 13.62
CA ILE A 21 -9.30 2.04 12.62
C ILE A 21 -8.81 3.42 13.08
N PRO A 22 -7.60 3.54 13.68
CA PRO A 22 -7.15 4.81 14.23
C PRO A 22 -6.99 5.84 13.11
N GLY A 23 -7.70 6.97 13.22
CA GLY A 23 -7.73 8.01 12.19
C GLY A 23 -8.79 7.79 11.10
N GLY A 24 -9.55 6.70 11.13
CA GLY A 24 -10.52 6.36 10.09
C GLY A 24 -9.89 5.83 8.81
N LEU A 25 -10.70 5.66 7.77
CA LEU A 25 -10.26 5.25 6.45
C LEU A 25 -10.09 6.45 5.52
N HIS A 26 -9.02 6.43 4.72
CA HIS A 26 -8.74 7.44 3.70
C HIS A 26 -8.71 6.83 2.29
N PRO A 27 -9.01 7.61 1.24
CA PRO A 27 -8.83 7.16 -0.12
C PRO A 27 -7.39 6.68 -0.38
N GLY A 28 -7.26 5.55 -1.07
CA GLY A 28 -6.01 4.85 -1.35
C GLY A 28 -5.64 3.78 -0.32
N GLU A 29 -6.21 3.81 0.89
CA GLU A 29 -5.94 2.79 1.91
C GLU A 29 -6.57 1.44 1.55
N MET A 30 -5.97 0.36 2.03
CA MET A 30 -6.50 -0.99 1.87
C MET A 30 -6.68 -1.70 3.19
N ILE A 31 -7.66 -2.59 3.24
CA ILE A 31 -7.80 -3.61 4.27
C ILE A 31 -7.54 -4.95 3.62
N VAL A 32 -6.47 -5.63 4.03
CA VAL A 32 -6.11 -6.97 3.57
C VAL A 32 -6.53 -7.96 4.65
N ILE A 33 -7.35 -8.94 4.28
CA ILE A 33 -7.94 -9.92 5.19
C ILE A 33 -7.58 -11.31 4.67
N GLN A 34 -6.86 -12.09 5.47
CA GLN A 34 -6.49 -13.46 5.17
C GLN A 34 -7.17 -14.39 6.17
N GLY A 35 -7.76 -15.47 5.68
CA GLY A 35 -8.52 -16.38 6.53
C GLY A 35 -8.89 -17.68 5.83
N CYS A 36 -9.75 -18.46 6.50
CA CYS A 36 -10.31 -19.70 6.02
C CYS A 36 -11.83 -19.70 6.25
N VAL A 37 -12.59 -20.10 5.24
CA VAL A 37 -14.04 -20.30 5.41
C VAL A 37 -14.27 -21.62 6.13
N HIS A 38 -15.13 -21.65 7.14
CA HIS A 38 -15.47 -22.91 7.80
C HIS A 38 -16.12 -23.90 6.81
N ASN A 39 -15.93 -25.21 7.03
CA ASN A 39 -16.52 -26.26 6.17
C ASN A 39 -18.05 -26.25 6.18
N ASP A 40 -18.67 -25.82 7.27
CA ASP A 40 -20.11 -25.76 7.48
C ASP A 40 -20.66 -24.31 7.40
N ALA A 41 -19.90 -23.40 6.77
CA ALA A 41 -20.25 -21.99 6.69
C ALA A 41 -21.56 -21.78 5.93
N ASP A 42 -22.55 -21.16 6.56
CA ASP A 42 -23.75 -20.65 5.90
C ASP A 42 -23.55 -19.21 5.41
N ARG A 43 -22.85 -18.40 6.23
CA ARG A 43 -22.44 -17.03 5.89
C ARG A 43 -21.32 -16.54 6.80
N PHE A 44 -20.62 -15.51 6.33
CA PHE A 44 -19.82 -14.61 7.16
C PHE A 44 -19.93 -13.20 6.60
N GLN A 45 -19.46 -12.20 7.35
CA GLN A 45 -19.50 -10.81 6.89
C GLN A 45 -18.29 -10.01 7.35
N PHE A 46 -17.93 -9.04 6.51
CA PHE A 46 -17.03 -7.95 6.82
C PHE A 46 -17.84 -6.66 6.81
N ASP A 47 -17.84 -5.94 7.92
CA ASP A 47 -18.61 -4.71 8.10
C ASP A 47 -17.65 -3.54 8.39
N LEU A 48 -17.76 -2.49 7.58
CA LEU A 48 -17.18 -1.17 7.85
C LEU A 48 -18.23 -0.28 8.47
N THR A 49 -18.01 0.14 9.72
CA THR A 49 -19.02 0.79 10.55
C THR A 49 -18.59 2.16 11.06
N CYS A 50 -19.59 2.97 11.41
CA CYS A 50 -19.42 4.28 12.03
C CYS A 50 -19.45 4.13 13.55
N GLY A 51 -18.39 3.57 14.11
CA GLY A 51 -18.26 3.19 15.51
C GLY A 51 -18.70 1.74 15.80
N CYS A 52 -18.72 1.39 17.09
CA CYS A 52 -18.96 0.03 17.58
C CYS A 52 -20.16 -0.10 18.53
N SER A 53 -21.09 0.87 18.53
CA SER A 53 -22.30 0.81 19.37
C SER A 53 -23.19 -0.38 18.98
N THR A 54 -23.69 -1.12 19.97
CA THR A 54 -24.63 -2.22 19.77
C THR A 54 -26.09 -1.82 20.03
N LYS A 55 -26.32 -0.68 20.70
CA LYS A 55 -27.66 -0.15 20.98
C LYS A 55 -27.64 1.38 21.13
N PRO A 56 -28.14 2.16 20.15
CA PRO A 56 -28.54 1.69 18.82
C PRO A 56 -27.36 1.06 18.09
N ARG A 57 -27.62 0.10 17.21
CA ARG A 57 -26.59 -0.51 16.37
C ARG A 57 -25.93 0.58 15.51
N ALA A 58 -24.60 0.59 15.51
CA ALA A 58 -23.83 1.50 14.68
C ALA A 58 -24.16 1.33 13.20
N ASP A 59 -24.17 2.45 12.48
CA ASP A 59 -24.36 2.46 11.05
C ASP A 59 -23.26 1.66 10.35
N VAL A 60 -23.65 0.90 9.32
CA VAL A 60 -22.75 0.08 8.52
C VAL A 60 -22.62 0.77 7.16
N ALA A 61 -21.49 1.42 6.92
CA ALA A 61 -21.22 2.07 5.64
C ALA A 61 -21.09 1.06 4.51
N PHE A 62 -20.41 -0.06 4.79
CA PHE A 62 -20.27 -1.16 3.83
C PHE A 62 -20.39 -2.51 4.54
N HIS A 63 -21.47 -3.22 4.22
CA HIS A 63 -21.70 -4.61 4.61
C HIS A 63 -21.28 -5.49 3.44
N PHE A 64 -20.35 -6.42 3.64
CA PHE A 64 -19.93 -7.41 2.65
C PHE A 64 -20.21 -8.80 3.21
N ASN A 65 -21.21 -9.49 2.67
CA ASN A 65 -21.74 -10.72 3.25
C ASN A 65 -21.83 -11.87 2.24
N PRO A 66 -20.75 -12.66 2.10
CA PRO A 66 -20.81 -13.94 1.39
C PRO A 66 -21.77 -14.92 2.06
N ARG A 67 -22.67 -15.51 1.26
CA ARG A 67 -23.68 -16.49 1.67
C ARG A 67 -23.54 -17.77 0.85
N PHE A 68 -23.51 -18.92 1.52
CA PHE A 68 -23.29 -20.26 0.93
C PHE A 68 -24.59 -21.07 0.87
N SER A 69 -25.68 -20.45 0.43
CA SER A 69 -26.98 -21.13 0.27
C SER A 69 -27.03 -21.98 -1.01
N SER A 70 -28.21 -22.52 -1.35
CA SER A 70 -28.44 -23.20 -2.63
C SER A 70 -28.21 -22.30 -3.85
N SER A 71 -28.23 -20.97 -3.66
CA SER A 71 -27.83 -19.97 -4.65
C SER A 71 -26.77 -19.07 -4.01
N PRO A 72 -25.49 -19.50 -4.01
CA PRO A 72 -24.41 -18.75 -3.39
C PRO A 72 -24.26 -17.36 -4.01
N GLN A 73 -24.08 -16.35 -3.17
CA GLN A 73 -23.95 -14.97 -3.59
C GLN A 73 -23.26 -14.15 -2.51
N ILE A 74 -22.72 -13.00 -2.89
CA ILE A 74 -22.30 -11.96 -1.96
C ILE A 74 -23.37 -10.90 -1.93
N VAL A 75 -23.83 -10.56 -0.73
CA VAL A 75 -24.76 -9.46 -0.51
C VAL A 75 -24.02 -8.26 0.04
N CYS A 76 -24.19 -7.13 -0.63
CA CYS A 76 -23.65 -5.85 -0.21
C CYS A 76 -24.77 -4.85 0.13
N ASN A 77 -24.59 -4.09 1.21
CA ASN A 77 -25.57 -3.09 1.61
C ASN A 77 -24.95 -2.04 2.56
N SER A 78 -25.75 -1.07 2.97
CA SER A 78 -25.47 -0.15 4.07
C SER A 78 -26.63 -0.15 5.06
N LEU A 79 -26.32 0.01 6.34
CA LEU A 79 -27.28 0.18 7.43
C LEU A 79 -27.19 1.62 7.92
N GLN A 80 -28.31 2.35 7.93
CA GLN A 80 -28.40 3.70 8.49
C GLN A 80 -29.56 3.76 9.47
N HIS A 81 -29.32 4.23 10.69
CA HIS A 81 -30.32 4.29 11.75
C HIS A 81 -31.03 2.95 11.95
N GLU A 82 -30.26 1.85 12.03
CA GLU A 82 -30.76 0.47 12.18
C GLU A 82 -31.64 -0.05 11.02
N ASN A 83 -31.72 0.67 9.89
CA ASN A 83 -32.47 0.27 8.71
C ASN A 83 -31.54 -0.08 7.55
N TRP A 84 -31.76 -1.26 6.94
CA TRP A 84 -31.01 -1.68 5.75
C TRP A 84 -31.50 -0.94 4.51
N GLY A 85 -30.56 -0.52 3.68
CA GLY A 85 -30.85 0.06 2.36
C GLY A 85 -31.16 -1.00 1.30
N ARG A 86 -31.00 -0.60 0.03
CA ARG A 86 -31.14 -1.50 -1.12
C ARG A 86 -29.97 -2.47 -1.21
N GLU A 87 -30.24 -3.78 -1.25
CA GLU A 87 -29.20 -4.79 -1.47
C GLU A 87 -28.61 -4.71 -2.89
N GLU A 88 -27.30 -4.94 -2.97
CA GLU A 88 -26.56 -5.24 -4.20
C GLU A 88 -26.08 -6.68 -4.11
N ASN A 89 -26.53 -7.53 -5.04
CA ASN A 89 -26.26 -8.97 -5.02
C ASN A 89 -25.27 -9.32 -6.13
N ILE A 90 -24.22 -10.05 -5.78
CA ILE A 90 -23.16 -10.49 -6.69
C ILE A 90 -23.16 -12.01 -6.74
N ASP A 91 -23.49 -12.57 -7.89
CA ASP A 91 -23.57 -14.03 -8.10
C ASP A 91 -22.19 -14.68 -8.24
N LEU A 92 -21.15 -13.90 -8.48
CA LEU A 92 -19.77 -14.38 -8.49
C LEU A 92 -19.32 -14.69 -7.05
N MET A 93 -19.23 -15.98 -6.73
CA MET A 93 -18.81 -16.47 -5.41
C MET A 93 -17.34 -16.94 -5.44
N PRO A 94 -16.37 -16.11 -5.01
CA PRO A 94 -14.94 -16.45 -5.01
C PRO A 94 -14.53 -17.25 -3.77
N PHE A 95 -15.41 -17.35 -2.76
CA PHE A 95 -15.15 -18.10 -1.53
C PHE A 95 -15.67 -19.52 -1.63
N LYS A 96 -14.96 -20.46 -1.00
CA LYS A 96 -15.36 -21.86 -0.90
C LYS A 96 -15.23 -22.33 0.55
N GLN A 97 -16.21 -23.06 1.05
CA GLN A 97 -16.16 -23.73 2.35
C GLN A 97 -14.89 -24.58 2.47
N GLY A 98 -14.18 -24.46 3.60
CA GLY A 98 -12.91 -25.14 3.88
C GLY A 98 -11.69 -24.58 3.16
N ALA A 99 -11.84 -23.56 2.31
CA ALA A 99 -10.74 -22.96 1.57
C ALA A 99 -10.25 -21.67 2.22
N THR A 100 -8.95 -21.42 2.07
CA THR A 100 -8.32 -20.15 2.42
C THR A 100 -8.64 -19.07 1.40
N PHE A 101 -8.62 -17.82 1.84
CA PHE A 101 -8.80 -16.66 0.98
C PHE A 101 -7.89 -15.50 1.39
N GLU A 102 -7.62 -14.62 0.42
CA GLU A 102 -7.14 -13.25 0.63
C GLU A 102 -8.19 -12.29 0.06
N THR A 103 -8.77 -11.43 0.88
CA THR A 103 -9.67 -10.35 0.47
C THR A 103 -8.96 -9.01 0.63
N ILE A 104 -9.04 -8.16 -0.38
CA ILE A 104 -8.54 -6.79 -0.35
C ILE A 104 -9.73 -5.86 -0.55
N ILE A 105 -9.96 -4.97 0.41
CA ILE A 105 -10.90 -3.86 0.28
C ILE A 105 -10.06 -2.59 0.06
N LEU A 106 -10.06 -2.06 -1.16
CA LEU A 106 -9.45 -0.78 -1.49
C LEU A 106 -10.48 0.34 -1.32
N VAL A 107 -10.13 1.33 -0.51
CA VAL A 107 -10.92 2.53 -0.28
C VAL A 107 -10.57 3.55 -1.34
N LEU A 108 -11.54 4.05 -2.10
CA LEU A 108 -11.37 5.18 -3.02
C LEU A 108 -12.27 6.35 -2.59
N CYS A 109 -12.17 7.48 -3.29
CA CYS A 109 -12.95 8.67 -2.96
C CYS A 109 -14.47 8.47 -3.09
N ASP A 110 -14.91 7.55 -3.95
CA ASP A 110 -16.31 7.35 -4.33
C ASP A 110 -16.83 5.93 -4.14
N VAL A 111 -15.93 4.94 -4.08
CA VAL A 111 -16.27 3.51 -3.95
C VAL A 111 -15.35 2.76 -2.99
N PHE A 112 -15.84 1.65 -2.46
CA PHE A 112 -15.00 0.53 -2.01
C PHE A 112 -14.83 -0.46 -3.17
N LYS A 113 -13.61 -0.79 -3.55
CA LYS A 113 -13.32 -1.87 -4.51
C LYS A 113 -12.88 -3.12 -3.78
N VAL A 114 -13.44 -4.27 -4.14
CA VAL A 114 -13.10 -5.55 -3.50
C VAL A 114 -12.47 -6.50 -4.50
N ALA A 115 -11.34 -7.10 -4.11
CA ALA A 115 -10.73 -8.22 -4.80
C ALA A 115 -10.59 -9.41 -3.85
N VAL A 116 -10.78 -10.63 -4.38
CA VAL A 116 -10.59 -11.87 -3.63
C VAL A 116 -9.67 -12.78 -4.44
N ASN A 117 -8.61 -13.27 -3.80
CA ASN A 117 -7.59 -14.13 -4.41
C ASN A 117 -7.01 -13.54 -5.71
N GLY A 118 -6.76 -12.22 -5.72
CA GLY A 118 -6.21 -11.48 -6.86
C GLY A 118 -7.21 -11.17 -7.98
N VAL A 119 -8.47 -11.59 -7.86
CA VAL A 119 -9.53 -11.32 -8.85
C VAL A 119 -10.45 -10.22 -8.35
N HIS A 120 -10.72 -9.22 -9.18
CA HIS A 120 -11.69 -8.16 -8.87
C HIS A 120 -13.11 -8.74 -8.81
N ILE A 121 -13.86 -8.39 -7.76
CA ILE A 121 -15.19 -8.94 -7.48
C ILE A 121 -16.29 -7.89 -7.64
N LEU A 122 -16.14 -6.72 -7.01
CA LEU A 122 -17.16 -5.67 -7.03
C LEU A 122 -16.60 -4.29 -6.73
N GLU A 123 -17.41 -3.27 -7.04
CA GLU A 123 -17.27 -1.89 -6.59
C GLU A 123 -18.57 -1.46 -5.90
N PHE A 124 -18.48 -0.95 -4.68
CA PHE A 124 -19.63 -0.51 -3.90
C PHE A 124 -19.53 0.99 -3.63
N LYS A 125 -20.49 1.78 -4.15
CA LYS A 125 -20.50 3.24 -3.97
C LYS A 125 -20.76 3.63 -2.52
N HIS A 126 -20.05 4.65 -2.06
CA HIS A 126 -20.24 5.19 -0.71
C HIS A 126 -21.68 5.69 -0.54
N ARG A 127 -22.41 5.13 0.43
CA ARG A 127 -23.76 5.57 0.83
C ARG A 127 -23.77 6.36 2.14
N ILE A 128 -22.66 6.32 2.85
CA ILE A 128 -22.37 7.08 4.07
C ILE A 128 -21.04 7.79 3.82
N PRO A 129 -20.85 9.05 4.28
CA PRO A 129 -19.58 9.75 4.13
C PRO A 129 -18.40 8.95 4.70
N LEU A 130 -17.32 8.83 3.93
CA LEU A 130 -16.18 7.97 4.26
C LEU A 130 -15.52 8.36 5.59
N GLU A 131 -15.48 9.65 5.91
CA GLU A 131 -14.91 10.21 7.13
C GLU A 131 -15.59 9.71 8.41
N MET A 132 -16.82 9.16 8.31
CA MET A 132 -17.51 8.57 9.44
C MET A 132 -17.07 7.13 9.74
N VAL A 133 -16.42 6.47 8.77
CA VAL A 133 -16.05 5.05 8.84
C VAL A 133 -14.75 4.88 9.61
N ASN A 134 -14.84 4.27 10.79
CA ASN A 134 -13.73 4.18 11.73
C ASN A 134 -13.61 2.84 12.44
N THR A 135 -14.42 1.85 12.06
CA THR A 135 -14.44 0.55 12.73
C THR A 135 -14.58 -0.55 11.67
N PHE A 136 -13.77 -1.60 11.80
CA PHE A 136 -13.87 -2.83 11.02
C PHE A 136 -14.35 -3.96 11.91
N SER A 137 -15.34 -4.72 11.46
CA SER A 137 -15.83 -5.88 12.21
C SER A 137 -16.07 -7.08 11.32
N VAL A 138 -15.91 -8.26 11.92
CA VAL A 138 -16.06 -9.55 11.26
C VAL A 138 -16.92 -10.46 12.12
N SER A 139 -17.89 -11.12 11.50
CA SER A 139 -18.76 -12.08 12.17
C SER A 139 -19.23 -13.20 11.23
N GLY A 140 -19.79 -14.26 11.81
CA GLY A 140 -20.22 -15.47 11.10
C GLY A 140 -19.15 -16.56 11.06
N LYS A 141 -19.33 -17.53 10.16
CA LYS A 141 -18.55 -18.78 10.14
C LYS A 141 -17.27 -18.65 9.30
N VAL A 142 -16.29 -17.94 9.84
CA VAL A 142 -14.99 -17.69 9.21
C VAL A 142 -13.89 -17.69 10.27
N GLU A 143 -12.72 -18.18 9.91
CA GLU A 143 -11.48 -18.06 10.68
C GLU A 143 -10.59 -17.01 10.02
N LEU A 144 -9.96 -16.15 10.81
CA LEU A 144 -9.03 -15.15 10.31
C LEU A 144 -7.62 -15.48 10.75
N HIS A 145 -6.68 -15.45 9.81
CA HIS A 145 -5.26 -15.61 10.07
C HIS A 145 -4.58 -14.25 10.24
N ALA A 146 -4.94 -13.26 9.42
CA ALA A 146 -4.37 -11.92 9.49
C ALA A 146 -5.33 -10.83 8.96
N ILE A 147 -5.26 -9.64 9.56
CA ILE A 147 -5.86 -8.41 9.06
C ILE A 147 -4.76 -7.34 9.00
N GLY A 148 -4.58 -6.71 7.85
CA GLY A 148 -3.64 -5.61 7.64
C GLY A 148 -4.34 -4.35 7.16
N PHE A 149 -4.14 -3.24 7.86
CA PHE A 149 -4.56 -1.90 7.42
C PHE A 149 -3.38 -1.24 6.72
N ILE A 150 -3.47 -1.12 5.41
CA ILE A 150 -2.40 -0.64 4.53
C ILE A 150 -2.68 0.83 4.19
N PRO A 151 -1.74 1.76 4.44
CA PRO A 151 -1.89 3.13 4.01
C PRO A 151 -1.89 3.29 2.48
N ASP A 152 -2.47 4.38 2.01
CA ASP A 152 -2.31 4.89 0.64
C ASP A 152 -0.85 5.20 0.31
N SER A 153 -0.08 5.53 1.34
CA SER A 153 1.35 5.75 1.33
C SER A 153 2.19 4.45 1.43
N ALA A 154 1.60 3.27 1.25
CA ALA A 154 2.37 2.03 1.25
C ALA A 154 3.13 1.85 -0.06
N VAL A 155 4.43 1.56 0.05
CA VAL A 155 5.20 1.00 -1.06
C VAL A 155 4.98 -0.51 -1.09
N PHE A 156 4.36 -1.02 -2.14
CA PHE A 156 4.07 -2.46 -2.27
C PHE A 156 5.25 -3.19 -2.88
N SER A 157 6.00 -3.94 -2.06
CA SER A 157 7.06 -4.80 -2.57
C SER A 157 6.49 -5.94 -3.41
N LYS A 158 6.96 -6.10 -4.65
CA LYS A 158 6.59 -7.25 -5.51
C LYS A 158 7.01 -8.59 -4.92
N SER A 159 8.17 -8.65 -4.25
CA SER A 159 8.65 -9.87 -3.58
C SER A 159 7.99 -10.10 -2.22
N GLY A 160 7.36 -9.07 -1.65
CA GLY A 160 6.82 -9.11 -0.31
C GLY A 160 7.87 -8.99 0.80
N ASP A 161 9.13 -8.74 0.46
CA ASP A 161 10.21 -8.51 1.40
C ASP A 161 11.06 -7.29 0.99
N LEU A 162 12.14 -7.07 1.72
CA LEU A 162 13.11 -6.00 1.50
C LEU A 162 14.37 -6.50 0.76
N SER A 163 14.28 -7.64 0.06
CA SER A 163 15.43 -8.20 -0.67
C SER A 163 15.82 -7.31 -1.86
N ILE A 164 17.13 -7.30 -2.17
CA ILE A 164 17.68 -6.64 -3.36
C ILE A 164 17.78 -7.67 -4.50
N PRO A 165 17.33 -7.36 -5.74
CA PRO A 165 16.78 -6.09 -6.20
C PRO A 165 15.37 -5.82 -5.66
N TYR A 166 15.20 -4.68 -4.98
CA TYR A 166 13.91 -4.29 -4.42
C TYR A 166 13.08 -3.59 -5.48
N LYS A 167 11.80 -3.96 -5.58
CA LYS A 167 10.81 -3.31 -6.46
C LYS A 167 9.53 -3.03 -5.70
N GLY A 168 9.30 -1.74 -5.45
CA GLY A 168 8.11 -1.20 -4.80
C GLY A 168 7.15 -0.56 -5.80
N SER A 169 5.84 -0.79 -5.66
CA SER A 169 4.79 -0.07 -6.40
C SER A 169 4.26 1.10 -5.57
N LEU A 170 4.12 2.26 -6.21
CA LEU A 170 3.50 3.47 -5.71
C LEU A 170 2.14 3.60 -6.39
N LEU A 171 1.06 3.19 -5.72
CA LEU A 171 -0.24 2.92 -6.37
C LEU A 171 -0.83 4.11 -7.12
N THR A 172 -0.66 5.31 -6.58
CA THR A 172 -1.21 6.56 -7.12
C THR A 172 -0.14 7.40 -7.83
N GLY A 173 1.05 6.84 -8.03
CA GLY A 173 2.23 7.60 -8.41
C GLY A 173 2.72 8.51 -7.29
N LEU A 174 3.49 9.55 -7.65
CA LEU A 174 3.94 10.57 -6.69
C LEU A 174 3.08 11.82 -6.75
N ILE A 175 2.76 12.35 -5.58
CA ILE A 175 2.03 13.60 -5.39
C ILE A 175 2.97 14.62 -4.74
N PRO A 176 2.95 15.91 -5.14
CA PRO A 176 3.70 16.94 -4.44
C PRO A 176 3.40 16.97 -2.93
N GLY A 177 4.45 17.01 -2.12
CA GLY A 177 4.39 16.94 -0.67
C GLY A 177 4.72 15.55 -0.11
N GLN A 178 4.56 14.49 -0.90
CA GLN A 178 4.92 13.14 -0.48
C GLN A 178 6.43 12.94 -0.41
N HIS A 179 6.87 12.02 0.44
CA HIS A 179 8.26 11.61 0.49
C HIS A 179 8.44 10.10 0.67
N ILE A 180 9.47 9.57 0.02
CA ILE A 180 9.91 8.20 0.20
C ILE A 180 11.07 8.19 1.19
N THR A 181 10.96 7.38 2.24
CA THR A 181 12.03 7.11 3.19
C THR A 181 12.60 5.72 2.93
N ILE A 182 13.92 5.62 2.78
CA ILE A 182 14.68 4.39 2.57
C ILE A 182 15.71 4.29 3.69
N LYS A 183 15.62 3.24 4.50
CA LYS A 183 16.55 2.96 5.60
C LYS A 183 17.27 1.65 5.35
N GLY A 184 18.56 1.60 5.65
CA GLY A 184 19.35 0.39 5.46
C GLY A 184 20.81 0.57 5.84
N HIS A 185 21.61 -0.43 5.49
CA HIS A 185 23.05 -0.41 5.63
C HIS A 185 23.71 -0.54 4.26
N ILE A 186 24.77 0.24 4.03
CA ILE A 186 25.66 -0.04 2.91
C ILE A 186 26.40 -1.34 3.22
N SER A 187 26.51 -2.23 2.23
CA SER A 187 27.25 -3.50 2.40
C SER A 187 28.70 -3.25 2.88
N LEU A 188 29.32 -4.26 3.49
CA LEU A 188 30.71 -4.16 4.00
C LEU A 188 31.76 -3.97 2.88
N PHE A 189 31.47 -4.44 1.66
CA PHE A 189 32.38 -4.37 0.52
C PHE A 189 31.70 -3.77 -0.72
N PRO A 190 31.26 -2.50 -0.66
CA PRO A 190 30.39 -1.96 -1.69
C PRO A 190 31.20 -1.45 -2.89
N HIS A 191 30.64 -1.64 -4.08
CA HIS A 191 31.00 -0.93 -5.28
C HIS A 191 30.04 0.25 -5.49
N SER A 192 28.74 -0.05 -5.62
CA SER A 192 27.71 0.95 -5.88
C SER A 192 26.32 0.46 -5.52
N PHE A 193 25.42 1.39 -5.20
CA PHE A 193 23.99 1.11 -5.13
C PHE A 193 23.21 2.16 -5.92
N THR A 194 22.00 1.80 -6.34
CA THR A 194 21.14 2.63 -7.17
C THR A 194 19.75 2.71 -6.56
N VAL A 195 19.15 3.91 -6.61
CA VAL A 195 17.75 4.15 -6.32
C VAL A 195 17.11 4.79 -7.56
N ASN A 196 16.06 4.16 -8.07
CA ASN A 196 15.33 4.57 -9.25
C ASN A 196 13.87 4.88 -8.90
N LEU A 197 13.36 6.01 -9.37
CA LEU A 197 11.93 6.28 -9.50
C LEU A 197 11.54 6.12 -10.96
N ARG A 198 10.66 5.17 -11.25
CA ARG A 198 10.32 4.71 -12.60
C ARG A 198 8.85 4.96 -12.94
N CYS A 199 8.59 5.03 -14.24
CA CYS A 199 7.25 5.05 -14.81
C CYS A 199 6.99 3.68 -15.47
N SER A 200 6.16 2.85 -14.87
CA SER A 200 5.98 1.45 -15.28
C SER A 200 5.41 1.30 -16.70
N GLN A 201 4.57 2.25 -17.14
CA GLN A 201 3.93 2.22 -18.45
C GLN A 201 4.88 2.55 -19.61
N SER A 202 5.90 3.39 -19.37
CA SER A 202 6.82 3.86 -20.40
C SER A 202 8.23 3.30 -20.27
N ASN A 203 8.52 2.55 -19.20
CA ASN A 203 9.86 2.13 -18.78
C ASN A 203 10.85 3.27 -18.52
N ASN A 204 10.38 4.53 -18.49
CA ASN A 204 11.21 5.69 -18.15
C ASN A 204 11.71 5.62 -16.70
N ILE A 205 12.87 6.22 -16.45
CA ILE A 205 13.39 6.48 -15.10
C ILE A 205 13.34 8.00 -14.91
N ALA A 206 12.40 8.47 -14.09
CA ALA A 206 12.22 9.88 -13.79
C ALA A 206 13.37 10.42 -12.93
N LEU A 207 13.83 9.63 -11.96
CA LEU A 207 14.98 9.92 -11.12
C LEU A 207 15.85 8.67 -10.99
N HIS A 208 17.10 8.76 -11.42
CA HIS A 208 18.15 7.77 -11.20
C HIS A 208 19.18 8.36 -10.25
N LEU A 209 19.39 7.74 -9.09
CA LEU A 209 20.45 8.06 -8.15
C LEU A 209 21.43 6.89 -8.10
N ASN A 210 22.68 7.08 -8.52
CA ASN A 210 23.70 6.04 -8.49
C ASN A 210 24.91 6.50 -7.69
N SER A 211 25.13 5.83 -6.55
CA SER A 211 26.20 6.16 -5.62
C SER A 211 27.34 5.16 -5.76
N HIS A 212 28.49 5.62 -6.25
CA HIS A 212 29.74 4.88 -6.32
C HIS A 212 30.55 5.12 -5.04
N ILE A 213 30.60 4.10 -4.18
CA ILE A 213 31.06 4.28 -2.80
C ILE A 213 32.57 4.57 -2.74
N LYS A 214 33.38 3.84 -3.51
CA LYS A 214 34.85 3.99 -3.50
C LYS A 214 35.33 5.32 -4.06
N SER A 215 34.68 5.84 -5.09
CA SER A 215 35.05 7.13 -5.71
C SER A 215 34.37 8.33 -5.06
N GLY A 216 33.43 8.13 -4.12
CA GLY A 216 32.68 9.20 -3.50
C GLY A 216 31.80 9.98 -4.47
N MET A 217 31.34 9.33 -5.54
CA MET A 217 30.58 9.98 -6.62
C MET A 217 29.11 9.57 -6.56
N LEU A 218 28.21 10.55 -6.65
CA LEU A 218 26.77 10.33 -6.82
C LEU A 218 26.33 10.94 -8.15
N ILE A 219 25.88 10.08 -9.06
CA ILE A 219 25.34 10.48 -10.36
C ILE A 219 23.82 10.57 -10.24
N ARG A 220 23.26 11.68 -10.72
CA ARG A 220 21.82 11.84 -10.93
C ARG A 220 21.50 11.96 -12.40
N ASN A 221 20.45 11.29 -12.85
CA ASN A 221 20.00 11.41 -14.24
C ASN A 221 18.52 10.98 -14.39
N SER A 222 18.00 11.10 -15.61
CA SER A 222 16.75 10.48 -16.05
C SER A 222 17.01 9.66 -17.31
N LEU A 223 16.35 8.52 -17.43
CA LEU A 223 16.30 7.73 -18.65
C LEU A 223 14.93 7.96 -19.29
N LEU A 224 14.87 8.72 -20.38
CA LEU A 224 13.62 9.07 -21.06
C LEU A 224 13.70 8.57 -22.50
N CYS A 225 12.65 7.90 -22.98
CA CYS A 225 12.62 7.36 -24.34
C CYS A 225 13.87 6.51 -24.66
N GLN A 226 14.26 5.66 -23.70
CA GLN A 226 15.43 4.77 -23.78
C GLN A 226 16.79 5.48 -23.90
N SER A 227 16.85 6.79 -23.64
CA SER A 227 18.09 7.57 -23.71
C SER A 227 18.38 8.26 -22.38
N TRP A 228 19.63 8.17 -21.92
CA TRP A 228 20.08 8.90 -20.73
C TRP A 228 20.21 10.38 -21.05
N GLY A 229 19.70 11.23 -20.16
CA GLY A 229 19.89 12.67 -20.24
C GLY A 229 21.28 13.12 -19.79
N PRO A 230 21.49 14.43 -19.60
CA PRO A 230 22.70 14.95 -18.99
C PRO A 230 22.80 14.53 -17.52
N GLU A 231 23.99 14.10 -17.10
CA GLU A 231 24.27 13.73 -15.71
C GLU A 231 24.52 14.96 -14.83
N GLU A 232 24.08 14.88 -13.57
CA GLU A 232 24.38 15.87 -12.53
C GLU A 232 25.18 15.21 -11.40
N ARG A 233 26.39 15.71 -11.13
CA ARG A 233 27.37 15.06 -10.21
C ARG A 233 27.81 15.92 -9.03
N GLU A 234 27.43 17.19 -9.02
CA GLU A 234 27.81 18.15 -7.97
C GLU A 234 27.28 17.75 -6.60
N LEU A 235 28.16 17.71 -5.60
CA LEU A 235 27.85 17.39 -4.21
C LEU A 235 28.72 18.24 -3.28
N GLN A 236 28.17 18.64 -2.14
CA GLN A 236 28.95 19.29 -1.08
C GLN A 236 29.78 18.28 -0.28
N TYR A 237 29.24 17.08 -0.08
CA TYR A 237 29.88 15.96 0.61
C TYR A 237 29.27 14.64 0.13
N PHE A 238 29.98 13.53 0.28
CA PHE A 238 29.48 12.20 -0.02
C PHE A 238 29.01 11.50 1.27
N PRO A 239 27.73 11.09 1.38
CA PRO A 239 27.15 10.71 2.67
C PRO A 239 27.24 9.20 2.99
N PHE A 240 27.76 8.38 2.09
CA PHE A 240 27.74 6.92 2.22
C PHE A 240 29.12 6.35 2.55
N SER A 241 29.16 5.29 3.35
CA SER A 241 30.39 4.59 3.73
C SER A 241 30.09 3.11 3.96
N ALA A 242 31.05 2.24 3.65
CA ALA A 242 30.88 0.79 3.78
C ALA A 242 30.48 0.37 5.21
N GLY A 243 29.50 -0.53 5.32
CA GLY A 243 28.97 -1.02 6.61
C GLY A 243 28.06 -0.05 7.37
N ASN A 244 28.03 1.23 7.01
CA ASN A 244 27.29 2.24 7.76
C ASN A 244 25.80 2.23 7.43
N TYR A 245 25.01 2.56 8.45
CA TYR A 245 23.60 2.87 8.30
C TYR A 245 23.41 4.14 7.47
N PHE A 246 22.31 4.19 6.71
CA PHE A 246 21.81 5.42 6.11
C PHE A 246 20.29 5.48 6.20
N GLU A 247 19.79 6.72 6.29
CA GLU A 247 18.40 7.08 6.06
C GLU A 247 18.36 8.09 4.92
N MET A 248 17.80 7.70 3.78
CA MET A 248 17.58 8.56 2.62
C MET A 248 16.11 8.97 2.56
N ILE A 249 15.87 10.27 2.36
CA ILE A 249 14.55 10.83 2.10
C ILE A 249 14.54 11.43 0.70
N ILE A 250 13.60 11.01 -0.13
CA ILE A 250 13.31 11.60 -1.44
C ILE A 250 11.97 12.32 -1.34
N LEU A 251 12.01 13.64 -1.13
CA LEU A 251 10.84 14.49 -1.03
C LEU A 251 10.43 14.99 -2.43
N CYS A 252 9.20 14.72 -2.82
CA CYS A 252 8.59 15.23 -4.04
C CYS A 252 8.03 16.63 -3.79
N GLN A 253 8.58 17.66 -4.42
CA GLN A 253 8.02 19.02 -4.39
C GLN A 253 7.78 19.54 -5.80
N LEU A 254 7.01 20.62 -5.94
CA LEU A 254 7.03 21.41 -7.17
C LEU A 254 8.16 22.46 -7.03
N PRO A 255 9.18 22.52 -7.92
CA PRO A 255 9.33 21.83 -9.22
C PRO A 255 10.40 20.71 -9.27
N GLN A 256 10.76 20.11 -8.13
CA GLN A 256 11.95 19.25 -8.02
C GLN A 256 11.82 18.16 -6.95
N PHE A 257 12.66 17.14 -7.04
CA PHE A 257 12.95 16.28 -5.90
C PHE A 257 13.98 16.95 -4.99
N ARG A 258 13.76 16.87 -3.68
CA ARG A 258 14.77 17.20 -2.66
C ARG A 258 15.22 15.92 -2.00
N ILE A 259 16.52 15.69 -1.97
CA ILE A 259 17.11 14.49 -1.40
C ILE A 259 17.88 14.89 -0.13
N GLY A 260 17.55 14.22 0.97
CA GLY A 260 18.26 14.29 2.23
C GLY A 260 18.81 12.93 2.63
N VAL A 261 19.97 12.93 3.31
CA VAL A 261 20.56 11.72 3.90
C VAL A 261 20.96 12.00 5.34
N ASN A 262 20.57 11.12 6.26
CA ASN A 262 20.89 11.20 7.69
C ASN A 262 20.52 12.57 8.32
N GLY A 263 19.32 13.06 8.00
CA GLY A 263 18.78 14.32 8.53
C GLY A 263 19.35 15.60 7.88
N SER A 264 20.31 15.47 6.96
CA SER A 264 20.92 16.61 6.26
C SER A 264 20.48 16.66 4.81
N HIS A 265 20.21 17.87 4.31
CA HIS A 265 20.00 18.07 2.88
C HIS A 265 21.27 17.70 2.10
N LEU A 266 21.10 16.97 1.00
CA LEU A 266 22.20 16.53 0.16
C LEU A 266 22.20 17.25 -1.19
N LEU A 267 21.07 17.20 -1.89
CA LEU A 267 20.94 17.73 -3.24
C LEU A 267 19.49 17.95 -3.65
N ASP A 268 19.33 18.74 -4.71
CA ASP A 268 18.09 18.92 -5.45
C ASP A 268 18.20 18.28 -6.85
N TYR A 269 17.07 17.85 -7.41
CA TYR A 269 16.98 17.35 -8.78
C TYR A 269 15.69 17.81 -9.45
N ARG A 270 15.81 18.68 -10.45
CA ARG A 270 14.65 19.27 -11.13
C ARG A 270 13.89 18.20 -11.94
N HIS A 271 12.57 18.23 -11.88
CA HIS A 271 11.73 17.25 -12.57
C HIS A 271 11.96 17.31 -14.09
N ARG A 272 12.37 16.17 -14.67
CA ARG A 272 12.40 15.97 -16.12
C ARG A 272 11.14 15.26 -16.65
N VAL A 273 10.41 14.59 -15.76
CA VAL A 273 9.04 14.08 -15.99
C VAL A 273 8.07 14.98 -15.25
N GLN A 274 7.14 15.63 -15.97
CA GLN A 274 6.19 16.59 -15.37
C GLN A 274 4.96 15.90 -14.78
N ASP A 275 4.53 14.79 -15.36
CA ASP A 275 3.44 13.97 -14.83
C ASP A 275 3.96 13.10 -13.69
N LEU A 276 3.93 13.64 -12.47
CA LEU A 276 4.41 12.96 -11.26
C LEU A 276 3.56 11.73 -10.92
N SER A 277 2.28 11.71 -11.32
CA SER A 277 1.39 10.57 -11.14
C SER A 277 1.81 9.36 -11.98
N SER A 278 2.58 9.58 -13.06
CA SER A 278 3.17 8.49 -13.85
C SER A 278 4.37 7.82 -13.18
N ILE A 279 4.91 8.38 -12.09
CA ILE A 279 6.06 7.84 -11.35
C ILE A 279 5.54 6.87 -10.28
N ASP A 280 5.38 5.61 -10.68
CA ASP A 280 4.61 4.60 -9.95
C ASP A 280 5.45 3.42 -9.42
N GLN A 281 6.77 3.47 -9.59
CA GLN A 281 7.67 2.40 -9.15
C GLN A 281 8.95 2.94 -8.49
N LEU A 282 9.30 2.34 -7.36
CA LEU A 282 10.59 2.47 -6.70
C LEU A 282 11.42 1.21 -6.97
N GLU A 283 12.65 1.37 -7.43
CA GLU A 283 13.58 0.26 -7.64
C GLU A 283 14.90 0.54 -6.92
N ILE A 284 15.39 -0.40 -6.11
CA ILE A 284 16.66 -0.27 -5.38
C ILE A 284 17.54 -1.47 -5.72
N LEU A 285 18.78 -1.21 -6.12
CA LEU A 285 19.73 -2.20 -6.65
C LEU A 285 21.12 -2.00 -6.02
N GLY A 286 21.94 -3.04 -6.07
CA GLY A 286 23.36 -2.96 -5.73
C GLY A 286 23.65 -3.23 -4.25
N ASP A 287 24.75 -2.67 -3.76
CA ASP A 287 25.43 -3.16 -2.55
C ASP A 287 24.85 -2.56 -1.25
N VAL A 288 23.61 -2.90 -0.95
CA VAL A 288 22.84 -2.37 0.18
C VAL A 288 21.95 -3.45 0.84
N GLU A 289 21.75 -3.35 2.14
CA GLU A 289 20.79 -4.15 2.90
C GLU A 289 19.67 -3.24 3.41
N LEU A 290 18.43 -3.48 2.97
CA LEU A 290 17.28 -2.64 3.34
C LEU A 290 16.69 -3.07 4.68
N GLN A 291 16.41 -2.08 5.52
CA GLN A 291 15.69 -2.25 6.80
C GLN A 291 14.26 -1.74 6.73
N ASN A 292 14.01 -0.67 5.96
CA ASN A 292 12.67 -0.12 5.83
C ASN A 292 12.54 0.71 4.55
N VAL A 293 11.39 0.62 3.89
CA VAL A 293 11.03 1.45 2.74
C VAL A 293 9.58 1.88 2.91
N GLN A 294 9.35 3.19 3.05
CA GLN A 294 8.03 3.77 3.31
C GLN A 294 7.80 4.97 2.42
N LEU A 295 6.56 5.17 1.99
CA LEU A 295 6.08 6.40 1.40
C LEU A 295 5.20 7.08 2.45
N TRP A 296 5.21 8.40 2.45
CA TRP A 296 4.50 9.27 3.39
C TRP A 296 3.83 10.40 2.63
#